data_AF-A0A845WCJ0-F1
#
_entry.id   AF-A0A845WCJ0-F1
#
_cell.length_a   1.000
_cell.length_b   1.000
_cell.length_c   1.000
_cell.angle_alpha   90.00
_cell.angle_beta   90.00
_cell.angle_gamma   90.00
#
_symmetry.space_group_name_H-M   'P 1'
#
loop_
_entity.id
_entity.type
_entity.pdbx_description
1 polymer ?
#
loop_
_entity_poly.entity_id
_entity_poly.type
_entity_poly.pdbx_seq_one_letter_code
_entity_poly.pdbx_strand_id
1 'polypeptide(L)'
;MLDKINRYAHGFVAVPVICACSEAGVFELLSQKSLKLEEIVEHLAANSGHLMVAMRLLESLSFLYRSQAEEYILTEQSQQHQIIPKALMSLYKYPFELYLKGEVETGISNWINCSSRRWDTENSLLSDLLDGVLLIPLLLELEKQNLLDESKKIFNTLTNSLKQELSTLFINLGWAEEKTEGLYLTDIGRFMRDRSLNLGTTASYAPMLLQMKELLFGNPQRVFQRNKTEKERHVNRTLNVVASGFQHEKFFADTDKIIISIFNQQPIEEQPSYIVDMGCGDGTLLKRIYKIIKQFSARGKVLTEYPIIMVGVDYNQEALDVTDKNLVDIPHLVIPGDIGAPEKLLEQLKAQGIEPEKVLHIRSFLDHDRPFIAPKNTEIAQARSQLDYQVVDVDREGKLIPPHITPKPGMV
;
A
#
# COMPACT_ATOMS: atom_id res chain seq x y z
N MET A 1 0.98 -9.67 19.08
CA MET A 1 1.38 -10.15 17.73
C MET A 1 0.88 -9.22 16.64
N LEU A 2 -0.43 -8.95 16.55
CA LEU A 2 -1.00 -7.99 15.58
C LEU A 2 -0.39 -6.59 15.68
N ASP A 3 -0.15 -6.09 16.89
CA ASP A 3 0.47 -4.76 17.05
C ASP A 3 1.88 -4.69 16.46
N LYS A 4 2.68 -5.77 16.58
CA LYS A 4 4.05 -5.82 16.08
C LYS A 4 4.11 -5.69 14.56
N ILE A 5 3.33 -6.49 13.84
CA ILE A 5 3.32 -6.45 12.37
C ILE A 5 2.85 -5.09 11.84
N ASN A 6 1.89 -4.46 12.52
CA ASN A 6 1.45 -3.11 12.17
C ASN A 6 2.51 -2.04 12.48
N ARG A 7 3.18 -2.12 13.64
CA ARG A 7 4.30 -1.22 14.00
C ARG A 7 5.48 -1.37 13.03
N TYR A 8 5.75 -2.57 12.52
CA TYR A 8 6.76 -2.75 11.49
C TYR A 8 6.41 -1.96 10.22
N ALA A 9 5.17 -2.05 9.75
CA ALA A 9 4.71 -1.29 8.60
C ALA A 9 4.75 0.23 8.87
N HIS A 10 4.41 0.68 10.08
CA HIS A 10 4.57 2.08 10.49
C HIS A 10 6.03 2.53 10.36
N GLY A 11 6.96 1.73 10.90
CA GLY A 11 8.39 2.02 10.85
C GLY A 11 8.95 2.12 9.45
N PHE A 12 8.49 1.24 8.55
CA PHE A 12 8.92 1.23 7.16
C PHE A 12 8.62 2.54 6.42
N VAL A 13 7.63 3.31 6.85
CA VAL A 13 7.32 4.63 6.28
C VAL A 13 7.87 5.77 7.16
N ALA A 14 7.72 5.64 8.48
CA ALA A 14 8.09 6.69 9.43
C ALA A 14 9.60 6.95 9.50
N VAL A 15 10.43 5.90 9.46
CA VAL A 15 11.89 6.05 9.58
C VAL A 15 12.48 6.91 8.45
N PRO A 16 12.13 6.69 7.16
CA PRO A 16 12.50 7.59 6.06
C PRO A 16 12.10 9.04 6.28
N VAL A 17 10.88 9.28 6.76
CA VAL A 17 10.36 10.63 7.04
C VAL A 17 11.18 11.28 8.15
N ILE A 18 11.32 10.62 9.31
CA ILE A 18 12.06 11.15 10.46
C ILE A 18 13.53 11.41 10.08
N CYS A 19 14.16 10.50 9.32
CA CYS A 19 15.54 10.67 8.87
C CYS A 19 15.70 11.87 7.95
N ALA A 20 14.84 12.01 6.92
CA ALA A 20 14.90 13.13 5.99
C ALA A 20 14.62 14.47 6.69
N CYS A 21 13.62 14.54 7.56
CA CYS A 21 13.32 15.75 8.35
C CYS A 21 14.48 16.13 9.27
N SER A 22 15.10 15.14 9.94
CA SER A 22 16.25 15.38 10.81
C SER A 22 17.50 15.80 10.06
N GLU A 23 17.76 15.28 8.86
CA GLU A 23 18.91 15.69 8.05
C GLU A 23 18.73 17.11 7.48
N ALA A 24 17.49 17.51 7.18
CA ALA A 24 17.15 18.83 6.64
C ALA A 24 17.02 19.94 7.70
N GLY A 25 17.14 19.62 8.99
CA GLY A 25 17.07 20.62 10.06
C GLY A 25 15.66 20.97 10.55
N VAL A 26 14.64 20.12 10.28
CA VAL A 26 13.24 20.41 10.66
C VAL A 26 13.08 20.52 12.17
N PHE A 27 13.69 19.59 12.94
CA PHE A 27 13.59 19.58 14.40
C PHE A 27 14.38 20.75 15.00
N GLU A 28 15.53 21.08 14.43
CA GLU A 28 16.36 22.22 14.83
C GLU A 28 15.61 23.54 14.59
N LEU A 29 14.94 23.69 13.44
CA LEU A 29 14.11 24.87 13.14
C LEU A 29 12.97 25.04 14.15
N LEU A 30 12.23 23.97 14.44
CA LEU A 30 11.08 24.01 15.36
C LEU A 30 11.47 24.07 16.85
N SER A 31 12.71 23.74 17.21
CA SER A 31 13.24 23.94 18.56
C SER A 31 13.39 25.42 18.93
N GLN A 32 13.48 26.30 17.94
CA GLN A 32 13.69 27.73 18.16
C GLN A 32 12.37 28.51 18.24
N LYS A 33 11.34 28.09 17.49
CA LYS A 33 10.06 28.81 17.33
C LYS A 33 8.94 27.86 16.90
N SER A 34 7.71 28.20 17.25
CA SER A 34 6.49 27.62 16.66
C SER A 34 6.26 28.21 15.27
N LEU A 35 5.99 27.37 14.26
CA LEU A 35 5.86 27.79 12.86
C LEU A 35 4.66 27.11 12.18
N LYS A 36 3.98 27.83 11.30
CA LYS A 36 2.99 27.26 10.37
C LYS A 36 3.69 26.48 9.25
N LEU A 37 2.92 25.68 8.51
CA LEU A 37 3.44 24.88 7.40
C LEU A 37 4.19 25.75 6.38
N GLU A 38 3.60 26.87 5.98
CA GLU A 38 4.13 27.75 4.93
C GLU A 38 5.47 28.37 5.33
N GLU A 39 5.65 28.69 6.61
CA GLU A 39 6.90 29.23 7.15
C GLU A 39 8.01 28.17 7.14
N ILE A 40 7.69 26.92 7.50
CA ILE A 40 8.63 25.80 7.42
C ILE A 40 9.02 25.55 5.96
N VAL A 41 8.04 25.60 5.04
CA VAL A 41 8.25 25.46 3.59
C VAL A 41 9.21 26.52 3.07
N GLU A 42 8.99 27.78 3.44
CA GLU A 42 9.83 28.90 3.00
C GLU A 42 11.26 28.77 3.54
N HIS A 43 11.41 28.49 4.83
CA HIS A 43 12.73 28.39 5.46
C HIS A 43 13.58 27.21 4.96
N LEU A 44 12.93 26.07 4.65
CA LEU A 44 13.62 24.85 4.24
C LEU A 44 13.56 24.59 2.73
N ALA A 45 12.98 25.51 1.95
CA ALA A 45 12.71 25.32 0.53
C ALA A 45 12.04 23.96 0.22
N ALA A 46 11.04 23.59 1.04
CA ALA A 46 10.40 22.29 1.00
C ALA A 46 9.21 22.23 0.02
N ASN A 47 8.82 21.03 -0.38
CA ASN A 47 7.60 20.78 -1.15
C ASN A 47 6.40 20.68 -0.19
N SER A 48 5.51 21.68 -0.22
CA SER A 48 4.47 21.85 0.81
C SER A 48 3.54 20.65 0.99
N GLY A 49 3.21 19.94 -0.09
CA GLY A 49 2.31 18.79 -0.03
C GLY A 49 2.97 17.59 0.61
N HIS A 50 4.17 17.22 0.15
CA HIS A 50 4.93 16.13 0.76
C HIS A 50 5.34 16.46 2.20
N LEU A 51 5.68 17.72 2.49
CA LEU A 51 5.95 18.16 3.85
C LEU A 51 4.70 18.03 4.74
N MET A 52 3.51 18.41 4.27
CA MET A 52 2.26 18.23 5.03
C MET A 52 2.01 16.74 5.37
N VAL A 53 2.30 15.82 4.45
CA VAL A 53 2.23 14.37 4.72
C VAL A 53 3.19 13.97 5.83
N ALA A 54 4.43 14.48 5.81
CA ALA A 54 5.42 14.24 6.85
C ALA A 54 4.99 14.82 8.20
N MET A 55 4.52 16.07 8.24
CA MET A 55 4.07 16.72 9.47
C MET A 55 2.89 15.96 10.10
N ARG A 56 1.91 15.54 9.30
CA ARG A 56 0.78 14.72 9.77
C ARG A 56 1.23 13.38 10.35
N LEU A 57 2.23 12.73 9.73
CA LEU A 57 2.82 11.49 10.25
C LEU A 57 3.53 11.73 11.59
N LEU A 58 4.34 12.80 11.69
CA LEU A 58 5.05 13.16 12.91
C LEU A 58 4.07 13.52 14.05
N GLU A 59 2.98 14.22 13.74
CA GLU A 59 1.88 14.48 14.68
C GLU A 59 1.24 13.18 15.17
N SER A 60 0.96 12.25 14.26
CA SER A 60 0.39 10.94 14.58
C SER A 60 1.32 10.08 15.45
N LEU A 61 2.63 10.28 15.35
CA LEU A 61 3.64 9.68 16.24
C LEU A 61 3.88 10.49 17.51
N SER A 62 3.13 11.56 17.72
CA SER A 62 3.27 12.48 18.85
C SER A 62 4.65 13.13 18.96
N PHE A 63 5.39 13.28 17.86
CA PHE A 63 6.66 14.04 17.81
C PHE A 63 6.40 15.55 17.83
N LEU A 64 5.20 15.94 17.43
CA LEU A 64 4.76 17.33 17.40
C LEU A 64 3.24 17.40 17.57
N TYR A 65 2.73 18.59 17.84
CA TYR A 65 1.31 18.89 17.85
C TYR A 65 1.05 20.25 17.17
N ARG A 66 -0.19 20.48 16.75
CA ARG A 66 -0.63 21.79 16.23
C ARG A 66 -1.33 22.63 17.30
N SER A 67 -0.96 23.90 17.37
CA SER A 67 -1.67 24.90 18.17
C SER A 67 -3.03 25.25 17.54
N GLN A 68 -3.87 26.01 18.24
CA GLN A 68 -5.12 26.55 17.67
C GLN A 68 -4.89 27.49 16.48
N ALA A 69 -3.66 28.02 16.34
CA ALA A 69 -3.25 28.85 15.22
C ALA A 69 -2.64 28.04 14.06
N GLU A 70 -2.72 26.69 14.11
CA GLU A 70 -2.09 25.75 13.17
C GLU A 70 -0.55 25.84 13.14
N GLU A 71 0.08 26.26 14.23
CA GLU A 71 1.54 26.26 14.37
C GLU A 71 2.01 24.91 14.90
N TYR A 72 3.07 24.38 14.32
CA TYR A 72 3.70 23.13 14.75
C TYR A 72 4.65 23.37 15.91
N ILE A 73 4.53 22.53 16.94
CA ILE A 73 5.33 22.61 18.17
C ILE A 73 5.85 21.22 18.50
N LEU A 74 7.16 21.10 18.80
CA LEU A 74 7.78 19.83 19.17
C LEU A 74 7.33 19.35 20.54
N THR A 75 7.29 18.03 20.71
CA THR A 75 7.13 17.37 22.00
C THR A 75 8.47 16.77 22.46
N GLU A 76 8.53 16.24 23.69
CA GLU A 76 9.69 15.49 24.16
C GLU A 76 10.00 14.26 23.29
N GLN A 77 8.97 13.62 22.73
CA GLN A 77 9.11 12.45 21.86
C GLN A 77 9.90 12.78 20.58
N SER A 78 9.91 14.02 20.13
CA SER A 78 10.70 14.42 18.95
C SER A 78 12.17 14.03 19.07
N GLN A 79 12.77 14.12 20.27
CA GLN A 79 14.19 13.82 20.53
C GLN A 79 14.60 12.40 20.10
N GLN A 80 13.63 11.49 19.96
CA GLN A 80 13.83 10.15 19.41
C GLN A 80 14.44 10.15 18.00
N HIS A 81 14.32 11.24 17.23
CA HIS A 81 14.96 11.40 15.92
C HIS A 81 16.49 11.20 15.95
N GLN A 82 17.12 11.43 17.11
CA GLN A 82 18.55 11.32 17.35
C GLN A 82 19.00 9.88 17.59
N ILE A 83 18.09 9.02 18.09
CA ILE A 83 18.36 7.60 18.36
C ILE A 83 18.49 6.82 17.04
N ILE A 84 17.78 7.25 15.99
CA ILE A 84 17.72 6.53 14.72
C ILE A 84 19.08 6.56 14.00
N PRO A 85 19.74 5.41 13.78
CA PRO A 85 20.97 5.37 13.01
C PRO A 85 20.69 5.73 11.55
N LYS A 86 21.20 6.85 11.05
CA LYS A 86 20.88 7.31 9.67
C LYS A 86 21.30 6.32 8.58
N ALA A 87 22.34 5.52 8.85
CA ALA A 87 22.78 4.43 7.97
C ALA A 87 21.72 3.32 7.80
N LEU A 88 20.69 3.26 8.66
CA LEU A 88 19.57 2.32 8.54
C LEU A 88 18.83 2.47 7.22
N MET A 89 18.82 3.67 6.63
CA MET A 89 18.25 3.94 5.31
C MET A 89 18.87 3.10 4.19
N SER A 90 20.07 2.55 4.38
CA SER A 90 20.71 1.65 3.42
C SER A 90 19.93 0.34 3.20
N LEU A 91 19.11 -0.09 4.16
CA LEU A 91 18.33 -1.33 4.06
C LEU A 91 17.24 -1.27 2.97
N TYR A 92 16.74 -0.09 2.62
CA TYR A 92 15.73 0.07 1.54
C TYR A 92 16.26 -0.32 0.16
N LYS A 93 17.59 -0.39 -0.01
CA LYS A 93 18.26 -0.82 -1.25
C LYS A 93 19.14 -2.06 -1.06
N TYR A 94 19.11 -2.67 0.12
CA TYR A 94 19.96 -3.82 0.42
C TYR A 94 19.44 -5.07 -0.32
N PRO A 95 20.31 -5.84 -1.01
CA PRO A 95 19.89 -6.96 -1.85
C PRO A 95 19.65 -8.22 -1.01
N PHE A 96 18.54 -8.27 -0.26
CA PHE A 96 18.19 -9.42 0.58
C PHE A 96 18.16 -10.76 -0.17
N GLU A 97 17.79 -10.74 -1.46
CA GLU A 97 17.83 -11.94 -2.31
C GLU A 97 19.24 -12.54 -2.41
N LEU A 98 20.24 -11.69 -2.70
CA LEU A 98 21.63 -12.11 -2.80
C LEU A 98 22.20 -12.47 -1.42
N TYR A 99 21.79 -11.74 -0.38
CA TYR A 99 22.20 -12.03 1.00
C TYR A 99 21.82 -13.45 1.42
N LEU A 100 20.56 -13.87 1.18
CA LEU A 100 20.11 -15.21 1.54
C LEU A 100 20.78 -16.32 0.70
N LYS A 101 21.29 -15.98 -0.48
CA LYS A 101 22.11 -16.88 -1.32
C LYS A 101 23.60 -16.89 -0.92
N GLY A 102 24.04 -16.01 -0.02
CA GLY A 102 25.44 -15.87 0.36
C GLY A 102 26.30 -15.16 -0.70
N GLU A 103 25.67 -14.38 -1.59
CA GLU A 103 26.29 -13.72 -2.74
C GLU A 103 26.54 -12.22 -2.49
N VAL A 104 26.75 -11.82 -1.23
CA VAL A 104 27.02 -10.44 -0.82
C VAL A 104 28.33 -10.34 -0.06
N GLU A 105 29.03 -9.21 -0.21
CA GLU A 105 30.26 -8.94 0.53
C GLU A 105 29.99 -8.58 2.00
N THR A 106 28.92 -7.84 2.27
CA THR A 106 28.58 -7.31 3.60
C THR A 106 27.21 -7.81 4.03
N GLY A 107 27.17 -8.52 5.16
CA GLY A 107 25.94 -9.02 5.79
C GLY A 107 25.16 -7.94 6.56
N ILE A 108 24.21 -8.40 7.39
CA ILE A 108 23.33 -7.53 8.19
C ILE A 108 23.55 -7.68 9.70
N SER A 109 24.65 -8.30 10.13
CA SER A 109 24.93 -8.62 11.55
C SER A 109 24.87 -7.38 12.47
N ASN A 110 25.29 -6.21 11.97
CA ASN A 110 25.18 -4.96 12.73
C ASN A 110 23.72 -4.65 13.12
N TRP A 111 22.79 -4.82 12.18
CA TRP A 111 21.37 -4.55 12.41
C TRP A 111 20.71 -5.60 13.29
N ILE A 112 21.15 -6.86 13.18
CA ILE A 112 20.75 -7.94 14.10
C ILE A 112 21.15 -7.59 15.53
N ASN A 113 22.39 -7.12 15.73
CA ASN A 113 22.88 -6.68 17.03
C ASN A 113 22.15 -5.43 17.55
N CYS A 114 21.78 -4.48 16.68
CA CYS A 114 20.93 -3.34 17.06
C CYS A 114 19.56 -3.82 17.55
N SER A 115 18.89 -4.71 16.79
CA SER A 115 17.59 -5.28 17.17
C SER A 115 17.64 -6.02 18.52
N SER A 116 18.72 -6.79 18.78
CA SER A 116 18.89 -7.52 20.04
C SER A 116 19.03 -6.59 21.25
N ARG A 117 19.59 -5.39 21.07
CA ARG A 117 19.65 -4.34 22.10
C ARG A 117 18.43 -3.41 22.10
N ARG A 118 17.37 -3.78 21.38
CA ARG A 118 16.17 -2.96 21.20
C ARG A 118 16.49 -1.55 20.68
N TRP A 119 17.48 -1.46 19.79
CA TRP A 119 17.97 -0.20 19.22
C TRP A 119 18.42 0.82 20.28
N ASP A 120 18.93 0.31 21.41
CA ASP A 120 19.48 1.11 22.51
C ASP A 120 18.45 2.12 23.07
N THR A 121 17.16 1.75 23.06
CA THR A 121 16.04 2.53 23.63
C THR A 121 15.05 1.66 24.40
N GLU A 122 14.51 2.19 25.49
CA GLU A 122 13.42 1.55 26.24
C GLU A 122 12.04 1.77 25.62
N ASN A 123 11.93 2.68 24.64
CA ASN A 123 10.67 2.91 23.95
C ASN A 123 10.33 1.71 23.04
N SER A 124 9.37 0.92 23.49
CA SER A 124 8.87 -0.28 22.80
C SER A 124 8.36 0.03 21.38
N LEU A 125 7.66 1.15 21.20
CA LEU A 125 7.17 1.55 19.88
C LEU A 125 8.34 1.89 18.96
N LEU A 126 9.26 2.75 19.40
CA LEU A 126 10.40 3.19 18.59
C LEU A 126 11.27 2.00 18.15
N SER A 127 11.60 1.11 19.08
CA SER A 127 12.37 -0.09 18.75
C SER A 127 11.66 -0.99 17.73
N ASP A 128 10.31 -1.08 17.77
CA ASP A 128 9.53 -1.79 16.75
C ASP A 128 9.49 -1.07 15.40
N LEU A 129 9.43 0.27 15.38
CA LEU A 129 9.53 1.03 14.13
C LEU A 129 10.86 0.74 13.42
N LEU A 130 11.96 0.73 14.17
CA LEU A 130 13.29 0.46 13.63
C LEU A 130 13.46 -1.00 13.19
N ASP A 131 12.94 -1.96 13.97
CA ASP A 131 12.88 -3.38 13.56
C ASP A 131 12.14 -3.53 12.22
N GLY A 132 11.06 -2.78 11.99
CA GLY A 132 10.29 -2.85 10.75
C GLY A 132 11.11 -2.62 9.48
N VAL A 133 12.10 -1.72 9.54
CA VAL A 133 12.98 -1.41 8.40
C VAL A 133 13.84 -2.62 8.00
N LEU A 134 14.25 -3.44 8.96
CA LEU A 134 15.00 -4.67 8.73
C LEU A 134 14.09 -5.85 8.39
N LEU A 135 13.06 -6.06 9.21
CA LEU A 135 12.30 -7.31 9.22
C LEU A 135 11.35 -7.44 8.04
N ILE A 136 10.78 -6.33 7.52
CA ILE A 136 9.85 -6.40 6.39
C ILE A 136 10.52 -6.98 5.13
N PRO A 137 11.61 -6.39 4.59
CA PRO A 137 12.22 -6.90 3.37
C PRO A 137 12.86 -8.29 3.59
N LEU A 138 13.41 -8.55 4.78
CA LEU A 138 13.97 -9.86 5.11
C LEU A 138 12.90 -10.96 5.16
N LEU A 139 11.77 -10.72 5.84
CA LEU A 139 10.69 -11.70 5.98
C LEU A 139 10.05 -12.02 4.63
N LEU A 140 9.81 -11.01 3.79
CA LEU A 140 9.26 -11.20 2.44
C LEU A 140 10.19 -12.04 1.56
N GLU A 141 11.50 -11.81 1.62
CA GLU A 141 12.45 -12.57 0.81
C GLU A 141 12.64 -14.00 1.34
N LEU A 142 12.63 -14.20 2.66
CA LEU A 142 12.61 -15.53 3.28
C LEU A 142 11.40 -16.35 2.83
N GLU A 143 10.22 -15.74 2.78
CA GLU A 143 9.00 -16.40 2.31
C GLU A 143 9.05 -16.69 0.80
N LYS A 144 9.48 -15.72 -0.01
CA LYS A 144 9.65 -15.89 -1.46
C LYS A 144 10.59 -17.05 -1.81
N GLN A 145 11.63 -17.28 -1.01
CA GLN A 145 12.59 -18.39 -1.20
C GLN A 145 12.17 -19.69 -0.48
N ASN A 146 10.97 -19.75 0.12
CA ASN A 146 10.45 -20.89 0.88
C ASN A 146 11.37 -21.36 2.02
N LEU A 147 12.07 -20.42 2.68
CA LEU A 147 13.00 -20.71 3.77
C LEU A 147 12.34 -20.85 5.15
N LEU A 148 11.02 -20.63 5.23
CA LEU A 148 10.19 -20.69 6.44
C LEU A 148 9.16 -21.85 6.43
N ASP A 149 9.39 -22.85 5.57
CA ASP A 149 8.57 -24.05 5.45
C ASP A 149 8.59 -24.89 6.75
N GLU A 150 7.42 -25.08 7.35
CA GLU A 150 7.20 -25.80 8.61
C GLU A 150 7.47 -27.30 8.53
N SER A 151 7.38 -27.89 7.33
CA SER A 151 7.66 -29.32 7.15
C SER A 151 9.15 -29.65 7.33
N LYS A 152 9.99 -28.62 7.51
CA LYS A 152 11.45 -28.72 7.60
C LYS A 152 11.97 -28.02 8.85
N LYS A 153 13.19 -28.41 9.22
CA LYS A 153 14.05 -27.65 10.12
C LYS A 153 14.48 -26.38 9.39
N ILE A 154 14.05 -25.21 9.86
CA ILE A 154 14.31 -23.94 9.17
C ILE A 154 15.82 -23.64 9.12
N PHE A 155 16.25 -22.91 8.09
CA PHE A 155 17.64 -22.46 7.85
C PHE A 155 18.71 -23.56 7.67
N ASN A 156 18.35 -24.84 7.64
CA ASN A 156 19.34 -25.92 7.48
C ASN A 156 19.99 -25.98 6.09
N THR A 157 19.38 -25.38 5.08
CA THR A 157 19.93 -25.30 3.71
C THR A 157 20.87 -24.10 3.53
N LEU A 158 20.96 -23.21 4.52
CA LEU A 158 21.82 -22.02 4.46
C LEU A 158 23.24 -22.35 4.90
N THR A 159 24.20 -21.49 4.54
CA THR A 159 25.56 -21.57 5.06
C THR A 159 25.57 -21.40 6.58
N ASN A 160 26.58 -21.95 7.27
CA ASN A 160 26.64 -21.89 8.74
C ASN A 160 26.59 -20.46 9.28
N SER A 161 27.23 -19.50 8.59
CA SER A 161 27.20 -18.08 8.98
C SER A 161 25.78 -17.52 8.90
N LEU A 162 25.10 -17.66 7.76
CA LEU A 162 23.72 -17.18 7.58
C LEU A 162 22.75 -17.85 8.54
N LYS A 163 22.92 -19.17 8.73
CA LYS A 163 22.14 -19.92 9.71
C LYS A 163 22.30 -19.33 11.10
N GLN A 164 23.52 -19.06 11.55
CA GLN A 164 23.76 -18.46 12.87
C GLN A 164 23.14 -17.07 12.97
N GLU A 165 23.35 -16.18 12.00
CA GLU A 165 22.78 -14.82 12.00
C GLU A 165 21.26 -14.84 12.12
N LEU A 166 20.58 -15.61 11.26
CA LEU A 166 19.12 -15.67 11.26
C LEU A 166 18.57 -16.41 12.47
N SER A 167 19.26 -17.45 12.97
CA SER A 167 18.88 -18.13 14.21
C SER A 167 18.94 -17.18 15.40
N THR A 168 20.03 -16.40 15.53
CA THR A 168 20.16 -15.38 16.58
C THR A 168 19.04 -14.36 16.49
N LEU A 169 18.75 -13.83 15.30
CA LEU A 169 17.67 -12.87 15.11
C LEU A 169 16.30 -13.47 15.50
N PHE A 170 15.97 -14.65 14.98
CA PHE A 170 14.66 -15.27 15.20
C PHE A 170 14.45 -15.70 16.65
N ILE A 171 15.49 -16.20 17.33
CA ILE A 171 15.43 -16.53 18.76
C ILE A 171 15.23 -15.25 19.59
N ASN A 172 16.00 -14.19 19.31
CA ASN A 172 15.88 -12.92 20.04
C ASN A 172 14.50 -12.26 19.88
N LEU A 173 13.86 -12.43 18.71
CA LEU A 173 12.50 -11.97 18.45
C LEU A 173 11.42 -12.91 19.02
N GLY A 174 11.80 -14.07 19.54
CA GLY A 174 10.87 -15.12 19.96
C GLY A 174 10.10 -15.76 18.81
N TRP A 175 10.59 -15.65 17.56
CA TRP A 175 9.99 -16.23 16.36
C TRP A 175 10.41 -17.69 16.15
N ALA A 176 11.55 -18.08 16.71
CA ALA A 176 12.00 -19.46 16.69
C ALA A 176 12.55 -19.89 18.06
N GLU A 177 12.56 -21.19 18.27
CA GLU A 177 13.13 -21.85 19.43
C GLU A 177 14.01 -23.02 18.98
N GLU A 178 15.11 -23.24 19.68
CA GLU A 178 15.98 -24.40 19.45
C GLU A 178 15.48 -25.59 20.26
N LYS A 179 15.24 -26.70 19.57
CA LYS A 179 14.90 -28.00 20.16
C LYS A 179 16.03 -28.98 19.88
N THR A 180 15.98 -30.15 20.53
CA THR A 180 16.98 -31.22 20.38
C THR A 180 17.28 -31.59 18.92
N GLU A 181 16.31 -31.44 18.02
CA GLU A 181 16.45 -31.81 16.61
C GLU A 181 16.81 -30.65 15.67
N GLY A 182 16.79 -29.39 16.14
CA GLY A 182 17.07 -28.22 15.31
C GLY A 182 16.24 -26.99 15.69
N LEU A 183 16.21 -26.00 14.80
CA LEU A 183 15.46 -24.76 14.98
C LEU A 183 14.04 -24.88 14.42
N TYR A 184 13.04 -24.44 15.20
CA TYR A 184 11.62 -24.50 14.82
C TYR A 184 10.95 -23.15 15.06
N LEU A 185 9.99 -22.79 14.22
CA LEU A 185 9.17 -21.59 14.44
C LEU A 185 8.31 -21.75 15.70
N THR A 186 8.18 -20.68 16.46
CA THR A 186 7.18 -20.54 17.53
C THR A 186 5.82 -20.14 16.92
N ASP A 187 4.78 -20.00 17.75
CA ASP A 187 3.48 -19.45 17.30
C ASP A 187 3.63 -18.04 16.72
N ILE A 188 4.54 -17.22 17.27
CA ILE A 188 4.81 -15.88 16.78
C ILE A 188 5.49 -15.94 15.40
N GLY A 189 6.48 -16.82 15.22
CA GLY A 189 7.16 -16.99 13.95
C GLY A 189 6.21 -17.43 12.83
N ARG A 190 5.36 -18.42 13.12
CA ARG A 190 4.30 -18.86 12.18
C ARG A 190 3.34 -17.73 11.85
N PHE A 191 2.88 -17.00 12.87
CA PHE A 191 1.98 -15.87 12.69
C PHE A 191 2.57 -14.80 11.74
N MET A 192 3.87 -14.49 11.87
CA MET A 192 4.55 -13.51 11.03
C MET A 192 4.70 -14.01 9.59
N ARG A 193 5.10 -15.27 9.41
CA ARG A 193 5.19 -15.91 8.09
C ARG A 193 3.86 -15.86 7.34
N ASP A 194 2.79 -16.37 7.96
CA ASP A 194 1.45 -16.50 7.36
C ASP A 194 0.82 -15.15 7.00
N ARG A 195 1.32 -14.05 7.58
CA ARG A 195 0.82 -12.69 7.34
C ARG A 195 1.79 -11.80 6.59
N SER A 196 2.94 -12.33 6.18
CA SER A 196 4.01 -11.58 5.51
C SER A 196 3.49 -10.78 4.31
N LEU A 197 2.59 -11.35 3.50
CA LEU A 197 2.05 -10.69 2.31
C LEU A 197 1.21 -9.43 2.62
N ASN A 198 0.67 -9.28 3.84
CA ASN A 198 0.02 -8.02 4.26
C ASN A 198 1.01 -6.84 4.32
N LEU A 199 2.31 -7.11 4.45
CA LEU A 199 3.38 -6.11 4.43
C LEU A 199 3.82 -5.78 3.00
N GLY A 200 3.46 -6.62 2.01
CA GLY A 200 3.93 -6.51 0.64
C GLY A 200 3.53 -5.20 -0.04
N THR A 201 2.31 -4.69 0.23
CA THR A 201 1.85 -3.40 -0.29
C THR A 201 2.73 -2.27 0.24
N THR A 202 2.99 -2.21 1.54
CA THR A 202 3.91 -1.22 2.14
C THR A 202 5.34 -1.37 1.63
N ALA A 203 5.86 -2.60 1.58
CA ALA A 203 7.21 -2.90 1.11
C ALA A 203 7.41 -2.50 -0.36
N SER A 204 6.36 -2.59 -1.19
CA SER A 204 6.43 -2.25 -2.61
C SER A 204 6.83 -0.78 -2.87
N TYR A 205 6.59 0.12 -1.91
CA TYR A 205 6.96 1.54 -1.99
C TYR A 205 8.39 1.84 -1.52
N ALA A 206 9.21 0.84 -1.21
CA ALA A 206 10.61 1.04 -0.83
C ALA A 206 11.39 2.01 -1.76
N PRO A 207 11.24 1.96 -3.10
CA PRO A 207 11.93 2.89 -4.00
C PRO A 207 11.54 4.36 -3.80
N MET A 208 10.26 4.64 -3.52
CA MET A 208 9.77 5.98 -3.19
C MET A 208 10.28 6.42 -1.83
N LEU A 209 10.16 5.55 -0.83
CA LEU A 209 10.52 5.84 0.57
C LEU A 209 12.02 6.10 0.73
N LEU A 210 12.88 5.39 -0.01
CA LEU A 210 14.31 5.67 -0.07
C LEU A 210 14.62 7.09 -0.54
N GLN A 211 13.75 7.67 -1.36
CA GLN A 211 13.89 9.01 -1.94
C GLN A 211 13.08 10.07 -1.18
N MET A 212 12.75 9.83 0.10
CA MET A 212 11.98 10.77 0.91
C MET A 212 12.58 12.18 0.94
N LYS A 213 13.91 12.32 0.95
CA LYS A 213 14.59 13.62 0.87
C LYS A 213 14.26 14.37 -0.43
N GLU A 214 14.21 13.67 -1.57
CA GLU A 214 13.85 14.27 -2.86
C GLU A 214 12.37 14.69 -2.89
N LEU A 215 11.49 13.92 -2.26
CA LEU A 215 10.07 14.27 -2.12
C LEU A 215 9.88 15.52 -1.25
N LEU A 216 10.55 15.59 -0.09
CA LEU A 216 10.36 16.67 0.87
C LEU A 216 11.09 17.96 0.48
N PHE A 217 12.30 17.87 -0.09
CA PHE A 217 13.21 19.01 -0.24
C PHE A 217 13.88 19.09 -1.63
N GLY A 218 13.48 18.25 -2.58
CA GLY A 218 14.07 18.17 -3.93
C GLY A 218 13.02 18.29 -5.03
N ASN A 219 13.26 17.63 -6.17
CA ASN A 219 12.30 17.57 -7.27
C ASN A 219 11.50 16.25 -7.22
N PRO A 220 10.24 16.27 -6.76
CA PRO A 220 9.44 15.06 -6.57
C PRO A 220 9.18 14.32 -7.88
N GLN A 221 9.14 15.03 -9.02
CA GLN A 221 8.95 14.37 -10.31
C GLN A 221 10.04 13.35 -10.62
N ARG A 222 11.27 13.51 -10.12
CA ARG A 222 12.35 12.54 -10.34
C ARG A 222 12.05 11.17 -9.75
N VAL A 223 11.24 11.13 -8.69
CA VAL A 223 10.77 9.89 -8.04
C VAL A 223 9.68 9.22 -8.89
N PHE A 224 8.75 10.00 -9.44
CA PHE A 224 7.58 9.50 -10.17
C PHE A 224 7.76 9.35 -11.69
N GLN A 225 8.84 9.89 -12.26
CA GLN A 225 9.13 9.82 -13.70
C GLN A 225 9.10 8.36 -14.20
N ARG A 226 8.24 8.10 -15.19
CA ARG A 226 8.19 6.82 -15.90
C ARG A 226 9.43 6.62 -16.76
N ASN A 227 9.84 5.38 -17.00
CA ASN A 227 10.94 5.09 -17.93
C ASN A 227 10.43 5.10 -19.39
N LYS A 228 11.33 4.82 -20.36
CA LYS A 228 10.95 4.73 -21.80
C LYS A 228 9.91 3.64 -22.09
N THR A 229 9.75 2.65 -21.22
CA THR A 229 8.75 1.58 -21.32
C THR A 229 7.53 1.86 -20.47
N GLU A 230 7.31 3.12 -20.07
CA GLU A 230 6.22 3.61 -19.22
C GLU A 230 6.08 2.95 -17.84
N LYS A 231 7.08 2.17 -17.41
CA LYS A 231 7.09 1.51 -16.11
C LYS A 231 7.35 2.53 -15.00
N GLU A 232 6.59 2.36 -13.93
CA GLU A 232 6.74 3.12 -12.69
C GLU A 232 8.04 2.76 -11.98
N ARG A 233 8.70 3.75 -11.38
CA ARG A 233 9.96 3.56 -10.63
C ARG A 233 9.81 3.76 -9.13
N HIS A 234 8.74 4.44 -8.71
CA HIS A 234 8.47 4.76 -7.30
C HIS A 234 7.93 3.55 -6.52
N VAL A 235 7.39 2.55 -7.22
CA VAL A 235 6.77 1.35 -6.63
C VAL A 235 7.17 0.10 -7.41
N ASN A 236 7.42 -1.01 -6.70
CA ASN A 236 7.46 -2.33 -7.32
C ASN A 236 6.03 -2.80 -7.62
N ARG A 237 5.53 -2.47 -8.82
CA ARG A 237 4.13 -2.73 -9.21
C ARG A 237 3.76 -4.20 -9.15
N THR A 238 4.66 -5.11 -9.49
CA THR A 238 4.39 -6.57 -9.41
C THR A 238 4.12 -7.00 -7.97
N LEU A 239 4.98 -6.64 -7.01
CA LEU A 239 4.74 -6.95 -5.60
C LEU A 239 3.48 -6.26 -5.07
N ASN A 240 3.25 -5.00 -5.48
CA ASN A 240 2.09 -4.22 -5.08
C ASN A 240 0.76 -4.89 -5.48
N VAL A 241 0.65 -5.36 -6.73
CA VAL A 241 -0.55 -6.03 -7.26
C VAL A 241 -0.80 -7.36 -6.57
N VAL A 242 0.24 -8.18 -6.37
CA VAL A 242 0.10 -9.47 -5.68
C VAL A 242 -0.34 -9.27 -4.23
N ALA A 243 0.27 -8.31 -3.52
CA ALA A 243 -0.05 -8.06 -2.12
C ALA A 243 -1.42 -7.40 -1.92
N SER A 244 -1.79 -6.44 -2.76
CA SER A 244 -3.10 -5.78 -2.69
C SER A 244 -4.23 -6.74 -3.07
N GLY A 245 -4.04 -7.59 -4.07
CA GLY A 245 -4.99 -8.65 -4.43
C GLY A 245 -5.31 -9.58 -3.25
N PHE A 246 -4.28 -10.04 -2.53
CA PHE A 246 -4.45 -10.85 -1.31
C PHE A 246 -5.20 -10.10 -0.19
N GLN A 247 -4.97 -8.79 -0.04
CA GLN A 247 -5.70 -7.98 0.94
C GLN A 247 -7.16 -7.75 0.53
N HIS A 248 -7.41 -7.50 -0.75
CA HIS A 248 -8.73 -7.21 -1.29
C HIS A 248 -9.67 -8.41 -1.29
N GLU A 249 -9.14 -9.63 -1.45
CA GLU A 249 -9.94 -10.86 -1.47
C GLU A 249 -10.85 -11.00 -0.24
N LYS A 250 -10.38 -10.56 0.94
CA LYS A 250 -11.18 -10.56 2.18
C LYS A 250 -12.42 -9.68 2.08
N PHE A 251 -12.31 -8.52 1.44
CA PHE A 251 -13.42 -7.58 1.26
C PHE A 251 -14.35 -7.99 0.11
N PHE A 252 -13.83 -8.73 -0.88
CA PHE A 252 -14.66 -9.24 -1.97
C PHE A 252 -15.78 -10.16 -1.47
N ALA A 253 -15.53 -10.91 -0.38
CA ALA A 253 -16.55 -11.74 0.25
C ALA A 253 -17.75 -10.94 0.79
N ASP A 254 -17.55 -9.71 1.22
CA ASP A 254 -18.65 -8.86 1.70
C ASP A 254 -19.61 -8.44 0.57
N THR A 255 -19.18 -8.55 -0.70
CA THR A 255 -20.05 -8.31 -1.86
C THR A 255 -21.04 -9.43 -2.10
N ASP A 256 -20.79 -10.64 -1.60
CA ASP A 256 -21.61 -11.83 -1.89
C ASP A 256 -23.08 -11.59 -1.54
N LYS A 257 -23.35 -11.02 -0.36
CA LYS A 257 -24.73 -10.73 0.08
C LYS A 257 -25.44 -9.72 -0.81
N ILE A 258 -24.69 -8.75 -1.36
CA ILE A 258 -25.23 -7.72 -2.26
C ILE A 258 -25.59 -8.37 -3.59
N ILE A 259 -24.68 -9.17 -4.14
CA ILE A 259 -24.87 -9.91 -5.39
C ILE A 259 -26.03 -10.90 -5.27
N ILE A 260 -26.09 -11.68 -4.19
CA ILE A 260 -27.19 -12.63 -3.95
C ILE A 260 -28.52 -11.88 -3.88
N SER A 261 -28.57 -10.73 -3.19
CA SER A 261 -29.78 -9.91 -3.11
C SER A 261 -30.23 -9.43 -4.49
N ILE A 262 -29.33 -8.82 -5.27
CA ILE A 262 -29.61 -8.30 -6.62
C ILE A 262 -30.14 -9.42 -7.53
N PHE A 263 -29.48 -10.58 -7.53
CA PHE A 263 -29.81 -11.68 -8.45
C PHE A 263 -30.85 -12.67 -7.91
N ASN A 264 -31.42 -12.41 -6.72
CA ASN A 264 -32.64 -13.04 -6.22
C ASN A 264 -33.90 -12.18 -6.43
N GLN A 265 -33.74 -10.89 -6.73
CA GLN A 265 -34.86 -9.99 -6.98
C GLN A 265 -35.71 -10.46 -8.16
N GLN A 266 -37.03 -10.48 -8.02
CA GLN A 266 -37.96 -10.79 -9.11
C GLN A 266 -38.47 -9.51 -9.77
N PRO A 267 -38.80 -9.54 -11.09
CA PRO A 267 -38.66 -10.66 -12.01
C PRO A 267 -37.23 -10.82 -12.59
N ILE A 268 -36.87 -12.01 -13.10
CA ILE A 268 -35.50 -12.33 -13.54
C ILE A 268 -35.08 -11.49 -14.76
N GLU A 269 -36.01 -11.21 -15.67
CA GLU A 269 -35.79 -10.50 -16.94
C GLU A 269 -35.38 -9.02 -16.73
N GLU A 270 -35.71 -8.46 -15.57
CA GLU A 270 -35.43 -7.08 -15.19
C GLU A 270 -34.07 -6.93 -14.48
N GLN A 271 -33.45 -8.04 -14.07
CA GLN A 271 -32.13 -8.02 -13.46
C GLN A 271 -31.04 -7.58 -14.46
N PRO A 272 -29.86 -7.14 -13.96
CA PRO A 272 -28.73 -6.83 -14.82
C PRO A 272 -28.33 -8.03 -15.71
N SER A 273 -27.91 -7.73 -16.94
CA SER A 273 -27.35 -8.71 -17.88
C SER A 273 -25.84 -8.60 -18.00
N TYR A 274 -25.30 -7.43 -17.64
CA TYR A 274 -23.88 -7.13 -17.69
C TYR A 274 -23.40 -6.69 -16.31
N ILE A 275 -22.25 -7.20 -15.88
CA ILE A 275 -21.55 -6.73 -14.67
C ILE A 275 -20.22 -6.15 -15.12
N VAL A 276 -20.07 -4.83 -14.99
CA VAL A 276 -18.94 -4.08 -15.53
C VAL A 276 -18.04 -3.62 -14.40
N ASP A 277 -16.82 -4.15 -14.33
CA ASP A 277 -15.83 -3.85 -13.30
C ASP A 277 -14.76 -2.89 -13.84
N MET A 278 -14.76 -1.65 -13.35
CA MET A 278 -13.77 -0.63 -13.71
C MET A 278 -12.51 -0.78 -12.84
N GLY A 279 -11.37 -0.97 -13.50
CA GLY A 279 -10.08 -1.36 -12.91
C GLY A 279 -10.08 -2.83 -12.49
N CYS A 280 -10.47 -3.70 -13.41
CA CYS A 280 -10.67 -5.13 -13.12
C CYS A 280 -9.40 -5.90 -12.74
N GLY A 281 -8.20 -5.37 -13.02
CA GLY A 281 -6.94 -5.99 -12.62
C GLY A 281 -6.78 -7.39 -13.21
N ASP A 282 -6.78 -8.41 -12.36
CA ASP A 282 -6.70 -9.82 -12.79
C ASP A 282 -8.07 -10.51 -12.93
N GLY A 283 -9.17 -9.79 -12.74
CA GLY A 283 -10.54 -10.29 -12.85
C GLY A 283 -11.02 -11.11 -11.64
N THR A 284 -10.28 -11.12 -10.52
CA THR A 284 -10.64 -11.91 -9.33
C THR A 284 -12.03 -11.57 -8.79
N LEU A 285 -12.41 -10.28 -8.74
CA LEU A 285 -13.73 -9.86 -8.27
C LEU A 285 -14.84 -10.35 -9.21
N LEU A 286 -14.70 -10.12 -10.53
CA LEU A 286 -15.63 -10.63 -11.55
C LEU A 286 -15.81 -12.14 -11.45
N LYS A 287 -14.72 -12.89 -11.35
CA LYS A 287 -14.73 -14.35 -11.24
C LYS A 287 -15.47 -14.81 -9.98
N ARG A 288 -15.26 -14.14 -8.85
CA ARG A 288 -15.99 -14.42 -7.60
C ARG A 288 -17.48 -14.18 -7.78
N ILE A 289 -17.86 -12.99 -8.24
CA ILE A 289 -19.26 -12.58 -8.42
C ILE A 289 -20.00 -13.58 -9.30
N TYR A 290 -19.44 -13.96 -10.45
CA TYR A 290 -20.07 -14.95 -11.33
C TYR A 290 -20.31 -16.30 -10.62
N LYS A 291 -19.32 -16.81 -9.88
CA LYS A 291 -19.47 -18.05 -9.11
C LYS A 291 -20.56 -17.93 -8.05
N ILE A 292 -20.63 -16.79 -7.35
CA ILE A 292 -21.65 -16.53 -6.34
C ILE A 292 -23.05 -16.52 -6.96
N ILE A 293 -23.25 -15.84 -8.09
CA ILE A 293 -24.53 -15.85 -8.81
C ILE A 293 -24.90 -17.29 -9.18
N LYS A 294 -24.00 -18.00 -9.87
CA LYS A 294 -24.24 -19.37 -10.35
C LYS A 294 -24.65 -20.34 -9.22
N GLN A 295 -24.02 -20.21 -8.05
CA GLN A 295 -24.22 -21.14 -6.94
C GLN A 295 -25.40 -20.74 -6.04
N PHE A 296 -25.53 -19.46 -5.71
CA PHE A 296 -26.33 -18.99 -4.57
C PHE A 296 -27.51 -18.06 -4.94
N SER A 297 -27.75 -17.77 -6.22
CA SER A 297 -28.90 -16.94 -6.62
C SER A 297 -29.94 -17.69 -7.47
N ALA A 298 -31.14 -17.10 -7.56
CA ALA A 298 -32.23 -17.54 -8.43
C ALA A 298 -31.80 -17.44 -9.91
N ARG A 299 -31.14 -16.34 -10.29
CA ARG A 299 -30.56 -16.16 -11.63
C ARG A 299 -29.60 -17.28 -12.01
N GLY A 300 -28.80 -17.76 -11.05
CA GLY A 300 -27.86 -18.87 -11.26
C GLY A 300 -28.50 -20.17 -11.76
N LYS A 301 -29.81 -20.37 -11.51
CA LYS A 301 -30.55 -21.57 -11.94
C LYS A 301 -31.05 -21.49 -13.38
N VAL A 302 -31.02 -20.31 -13.99
CA VAL A 302 -31.59 -20.00 -15.32
C VAL A 302 -30.63 -19.20 -16.19
N LEU A 303 -29.32 -19.42 -16.03
CA LEU A 303 -28.29 -18.73 -16.84
C LEU A 303 -28.32 -19.14 -18.32
N THR A 304 -28.99 -20.24 -18.67
CA THR A 304 -29.17 -20.68 -20.06
C THR A 304 -30.16 -19.76 -20.78
N GLU A 305 -31.28 -19.43 -20.12
CA GLU A 305 -32.34 -18.58 -20.64
C GLU A 305 -31.99 -17.09 -20.49
N TYR A 306 -31.37 -16.73 -19.36
CA TYR A 306 -30.98 -15.37 -19.01
C TYR A 306 -29.48 -15.33 -18.69
N PRO A 307 -28.60 -15.29 -19.70
CA PRO A 307 -27.15 -15.28 -19.48
C PRO A 307 -26.69 -14.01 -18.77
N ILE A 308 -25.52 -14.07 -18.12
CA ILE A 308 -24.80 -12.91 -17.61
C ILE A 308 -23.45 -12.84 -18.32
N ILE A 309 -23.06 -11.62 -18.70
CA ILE A 309 -21.76 -11.33 -19.28
C ILE A 309 -20.96 -10.48 -18.28
N MET A 310 -19.77 -10.97 -17.93
CA MET A 310 -18.83 -10.25 -17.08
C MET A 310 -17.97 -9.34 -17.96
N VAL A 311 -17.86 -8.06 -17.63
CA VAL A 311 -17.11 -7.09 -18.44
C VAL A 311 -15.96 -6.53 -17.60
N GLY A 312 -14.73 -6.90 -17.97
CA GLY A 312 -13.52 -6.33 -17.40
C GLY A 312 -13.14 -5.04 -18.12
N VAL A 313 -12.98 -3.95 -17.37
CA VAL A 313 -12.53 -2.66 -17.90
C VAL A 313 -11.25 -2.27 -17.18
N ASP A 314 -10.20 -1.95 -17.93
CA ASP A 314 -8.91 -1.53 -17.37
C ASP A 314 -8.16 -0.64 -18.37
N TYR A 315 -7.38 0.32 -17.88
CA TYR A 315 -6.53 1.18 -18.72
C TYR A 315 -5.24 0.48 -19.16
N ASN A 316 -4.87 -0.63 -18.50
CA ASN A 316 -3.65 -1.38 -18.72
C ASN A 316 -3.94 -2.66 -19.52
N GLN A 317 -3.28 -2.82 -20.68
CA GLN A 317 -3.49 -3.98 -21.55
C GLN A 317 -3.07 -5.31 -20.91
N GLU A 318 -2.00 -5.33 -20.10
CA GLU A 318 -1.55 -6.56 -19.42
C GLU A 318 -2.60 -7.04 -18.40
N ALA A 319 -3.30 -6.12 -17.72
CA ALA A 319 -4.40 -6.45 -16.82
C ALA A 319 -5.57 -7.09 -17.58
N LEU A 320 -5.95 -6.53 -18.74
CA LEU A 320 -6.98 -7.10 -19.60
C LEU A 320 -6.61 -8.51 -20.07
N ASP A 321 -5.37 -8.73 -20.51
CA ASP A 321 -4.89 -10.05 -20.97
C ASP A 321 -4.90 -11.10 -19.84
N VAL A 322 -4.61 -10.69 -18.60
CA VAL A 322 -4.69 -11.57 -17.42
C VAL A 322 -6.15 -11.86 -17.05
N THR A 323 -7.02 -10.85 -17.08
CA THR A 323 -8.46 -10.98 -16.83
C THR A 323 -9.12 -11.93 -17.82
N ASP A 324 -8.83 -11.78 -19.11
CA ASP A 324 -9.32 -12.65 -20.20
C ASP A 324 -8.99 -14.13 -19.94
N LYS A 325 -7.72 -14.41 -19.60
CA LYS A 325 -7.28 -15.76 -19.22
C LYS A 325 -7.96 -16.27 -17.94
N ASN A 326 -8.18 -15.41 -16.95
CA ASN A 326 -8.76 -15.81 -15.68
C ASN A 326 -10.27 -16.11 -15.78
N LEU A 327 -10.94 -15.55 -16.79
CA LEU A 327 -12.38 -15.68 -17.06
C LEU A 327 -12.72 -16.67 -18.18
N VAL A 328 -11.78 -17.50 -18.66
CA VAL A 328 -11.94 -18.39 -19.83
C VAL A 328 -13.24 -19.21 -19.90
N ASP A 329 -13.75 -19.72 -18.77
CA ASP A 329 -14.97 -20.54 -18.70
C ASP A 329 -16.25 -19.74 -18.36
N ILE A 330 -16.14 -18.41 -18.37
CA ILE A 330 -17.20 -17.48 -17.98
C ILE A 330 -17.54 -16.62 -19.21
N PRO A 331 -18.82 -16.41 -19.59
CA PRO A 331 -19.15 -15.47 -20.64
C PRO A 331 -18.66 -14.06 -20.26
N HIS A 332 -17.71 -13.52 -21.02
CA HIS A 332 -17.06 -12.26 -20.66
C HIS A 332 -16.63 -11.44 -21.87
N LEU A 333 -16.31 -10.18 -21.59
CA LEU A 333 -15.73 -9.21 -22.51
C LEU A 333 -14.64 -8.43 -21.75
N VAL A 334 -13.52 -8.12 -22.40
CA VAL A 334 -12.52 -7.19 -21.88
C VAL A 334 -12.40 -5.97 -22.81
N ILE A 335 -12.45 -4.77 -22.25
CA ILE A 335 -12.36 -3.51 -23.01
C ILE A 335 -11.46 -2.50 -22.29
N PRO A 336 -10.76 -1.62 -23.03
CA PRO A 336 -10.00 -0.54 -22.41
C PRO A 336 -10.93 0.51 -21.79
N GLY A 337 -10.53 1.10 -20.67
CA GLY A 337 -11.25 2.22 -20.05
C GLY A 337 -10.49 2.86 -18.90
N ASP A 338 -10.89 4.08 -18.51
CA ASP A 338 -10.28 4.84 -17.42
C ASP A 338 -11.36 5.26 -16.42
N ILE A 339 -11.06 5.15 -15.13
CA ILE A 339 -11.97 5.49 -14.03
C ILE A 339 -12.44 6.96 -14.09
N GLY A 340 -11.62 7.86 -14.64
CA GLY A 340 -11.94 9.27 -14.81
C GLY A 340 -12.76 9.59 -16.06
N ALA A 341 -13.15 8.60 -16.87
CA ALA A 341 -13.85 8.80 -18.14
C ALA A 341 -15.07 7.86 -18.32
N PRO A 342 -16.08 7.90 -17.42
CA PRO A 342 -17.26 7.04 -17.51
C PRO A 342 -18.09 7.26 -18.78
N GLU A 343 -18.10 8.47 -19.36
CA GLU A 343 -18.83 8.73 -20.61
C GLU A 343 -18.22 7.95 -21.78
N LYS A 344 -16.89 7.82 -21.82
CA LYS A 344 -16.20 7.01 -22.83
C LYS A 344 -16.48 5.53 -22.67
N LEU A 345 -16.55 5.05 -21.42
CA LEU A 345 -16.98 3.68 -21.14
C LEU A 345 -18.40 3.45 -21.68
N LEU A 346 -19.33 4.37 -21.43
CA LEU A 346 -20.70 4.27 -21.92
C LEU A 346 -20.76 4.21 -23.46
N GLU A 347 -19.99 5.05 -24.16
CA GLU A 347 -19.87 5.00 -25.62
C GLU A 347 -19.34 3.65 -26.11
N GLN A 348 -18.31 3.11 -25.45
CA GLN A 348 -17.71 1.82 -25.79
C GLN A 348 -18.67 0.66 -25.56
N LEU A 349 -19.44 0.67 -24.47
CA LEU A 349 -20.47 -0.34 -24.20
C LEU A 349 -21.55 -0.30 -25.29
N LYS A 350 -22.04 0.89 -25.66
CA LYS A 350 -23.02 1.05 -26.75
C LYS A 350 -22.48 0.56 -28.09
N ALA A 351 -21.19 0.78 -28.38
CA ALA A 351 -20.55 0.29 -29.59
C ALA A 351 -20.50 -1.25 -29.66
N GLN A 352 -20.52 -1.93 -28.51
CA GLN A 352 -20.63 -3.39 -28.40
C GLN A 352 -22.08 -3.90 -28.43
N GLY A 353 -23.06 -3.02 -28.65
CA GLY A 353 -24.48 -3.36 -28.63
C GLY A 353 -25.04 -3.61 -27.23
N ILE A 354 -24.32 -3.19 -26.18
CA ILE A 354 -24.75 -3.36 -24.79
C ILE A 354 -25.78 -2.27 -24.44
N GLU A 355 -26.94 -2.69 -23.95
CA GLU A 355 -27.99 -1.84 -23.39
C GLU A 355 -27.52 -1.26 -22.04
N PRO A 356 -27.28 0.07 -21.93
CA PRO A 356 -26.74 0.67 -20.72
C PRO A 356 -27.57 0.44 -19.45
N GLU A 357 -28.90 0.39 -19.59
CA GLU A 357 -29.85 0.14 -18.49
C GLU A 357 -29.78 -1.28 -17.92
N LYS A 358 -29.14 -2.22 -18.64
CA LYS A 358 -28.93 -3.60 -18.20
C LYS A 358 -27.58 -3.81 -17.49
N VAL A 359 -26.84 -2.74 -17.21
CA VAL A 359 -25.49 -2.78 -16.63
C VAL A 359 -25.53 -2.56 -15.12
N LEU A 360 -24.90 -3.48 -14.38
CA LEU A 360 -24.48 -3.25 -13.01
C LEU A 360 -23.00 -2.83 -13.00
N HIS A 361 -22.73 -1.56 -12.71
CA HIS A 361 -21.37 -1.06 -12.54
C HIS A 361 -20.82 -1.41 -11.17
N ILE A 362 -19.63 -1.98 -11.13
CA ILE A 362 -18.87 -2.26 -9.91
C ILE A 362 -17.44 -1.75 -10.06
N ARG A 363 -16.76 -1.62 -8.93
CA ARG A 363 -15.32 -1.40 -8.82
C ARG A 363 -14.89 -1.62 -7.38
N SER A 364 -13.62 -1.89 -7.16
CA SER A 364 -13.05 -1.99 -5.82
C SER A 364 -11.76 -1.19 -5.71
N PHE A 365 -11.68 -0.31 -4.70
CA PHE A 365 -10.47 0.39 -4.32
C PHE A 365 -9.78 1.21 -5.44
N LEU A 366 -10.56 1.91 -6.28
CA LEU A 366 -9.99 2.63 -7.44
C LEU A 366 -10.21 4.15 -7.43
N ASP A 367 -11.31 4.67 -6.88
CA ASP A 367 -11.65 6.11 -6.95
C ASP A 367 -10.57 7.03 -6.36
N HIS A 368 -9.78 6.53 -5.39
CA HIS A 368 -8.70 7.26 -4.75
C HIS A 368 -7.41 7.33 -5.59
N ASP A 369 -7.24 6.41 -6.55
CA ASP A 369 -6.08 6.32 -7.45
C ASP A 369 -6.39 6.85 -8.86
N ARG A 370 -7.50 7.60 -9.00
CA ARG A 370 -7.87 8.23 -10.27
C ARG A 370 -6.89 9.34 -10.64
N PRO A 371 -6.68 9.62 -11.95
CA PRO A 371 -6.06 10.86 -12.37
C PRO A 371 -6.82 12.07 -11.80
N PHE A 372 -6.16 12.90 -11.00
CA PHE A 372 -6.80 14.06 -10.39
C PHE A 372 -7.22 15.08 -11.47
N ILE A 373 -8.49 15.49 -11.44
CA ILE A 373 -9.03 16.57 -12.27
C ILE A 373 -9.45 17.72 -11.35
N ALA A 374 -8.92 18.91 -11.59
CA ALA A 374 -9.24 20.10 -10.80
C ALA A 374 -10.75 20.44 -10.90
N PRO A 375 -11.38 20.93 -9.82
CA PRO A 375 -12.77 21.35 -9.86
C PRO A 375 -13.02 22.42 -10.92
N LYS A 376 -13.99 22.18 -11.79
CA LYS A 376 -14.45 23.17 -12.78
C LYS A 376 -15.41 24.19 -12.18
N ASN A 377 -16.19 23.79 -11.18
CA ASN A 377 -17.14 24.69 -10.51
C ASN A 377 -16.46 25.42 -9.34
N THR A 378 -15.99 26.63 -9.62
CA THR A 378 -15.23 27.48 -8.68
C THR A 378 -16.12 28.06 -7.59
N GLU A 379 -17.39 28.36 -7.86
CA GLU A 379 -18.33 28.90 -6.88
C GLU A 379 -18.59 27.90 -5.75
N ILE A 380 -18.88 26.64 -6.08
CA ILE A 380 -19.08 25.59 -5.06
C ILE A 380 -17.75 25.31 -4.33
N ALA A 381 -16.61 25.33 -5.04
CA ALA A 381 -15.31 25.17 -4.40
C ALA A 381 -15.02 26.27 -3.37
N GLN A 382 -15.36 27.53 -3.69
CA GLN A 382 -15.21 28.65 -2.76
C GLN A 382 -16.10 28.48 -1.54
N ALA A 383 -17.35 28.05 -1.70
CA ALA A 383 -18.25 27.80 -0.57
C ALA A 383 -17.71 26.69 0.36
N ARG A 384 -17.07 25.66 -0.20
CA ARG A 384 -16.44 24.57 0.57
C ARG A 384 -15.19 24.99 1.35
N SER A 385 -14.55 26.11 1.01
CA SER A 385 -13.31 26.56 1.66
C SER A 385 -13.46 26.87 3.15
N GLN A 386 -14.70 27.11 3.62
CA GLN A 386 -14.99 27.41 5.02
C GLN A 386 -15.20 26.14 5.88
N LEU A 387 -15.20 24.96 5.26
CA LEU A 387 -15.34 23.69 5.96
C LEU A 387 -13.96 23.20 6.40
N ASP A 388 -13.90 22.58 7.58
CA ASP A 388 -12.70 22.11 8.27
C ASP A 388 -12.20 20.75 7.76
N TYR A 389 -12.14 20.60 6.44
CA TYR A 389 -11.61 19.38 5.83
C TYR A 389 -10.13 19.19 6.15
N GLN A 390 -9.75 17.96 6.51
CA GLN A 390 -8.36 17.58 6.83
C GLN A 390 -7.74 16.64 5.78
N VAL A 391 -8.30 16.62 4.57
CA VAL A 391 -7.76 15.85 3.44
C VAL A 391 -6.39 16.41 3.07
N VAL A 392 -5.41 15.52 2.86
CA VAL A 392 -4.07 15.90 2.39
C VAL A 392 -3.87 15.23 1.03
N ASP A 393 -3.85 16.04 -0.01
CA ASP A 393 -3.52 15.64 -1.37
C ASP A 393 -2.32 16.44 -1.88
N VAL A 394 -1.54 15.82 -2.76
CA VAL A 394 -0.29 16.38 -3.28
C VAL A 394 -0.34 16.39 -4.80
N ASP A 395 -0.05 17.54 -5.40
CA ASP A 395 0.01 17.67 -6.85
C ASP A 395 1.34 17.16 -7.45
N ARG A 396 1.46 17.22 -8.77
CA ARG A 396 2.65 16.73 -9.50
C ARG A 396 3.93 17.53 -9.23
N GLU A 397 3.81 18.75 -8.72
CA GLU A 397 4.94 19.60 -8.35
C GLU A 397 5.31 19.44 -6.87
N GLY A 398 4.63 18.54 -6.14
CA GLY A 398 4.84 18.31 -4.71
C GLY A 398 4.14 19.32 -3.82
N LYS A 399 3.26 20.16 -4.36
CA LYS A 399 2.53 21.18 -3.58
C LYS A 399 1.26 20.61 -2.97
N LEU A 400 0.88 21.16 -1.83
CA LEU A 400 -0.35 20.81 -1.14
C LEU A 400 -1.55 21.29 -1.96
N ILE A 401 -2.43 20.36 -2.33
CA ILE A 401 -3.75 20.70 -2.85
C ILE A 401 -4.63 21.08 -1.66
N PRO A 402 -5.26 22.27 -1.64
CA PRO A 402 -6.09 22.68 -0.51
C PRO A 402 -7.21 21.67 -0.25
N PRO A 403 -7.53 21.32 1.02
CA PRO A 403 -8.47 20.25 1.34
C PRO A 403 -9.87 20.38 0.70
N HIS A 404 -10.34 21.61 0.50
CA HIS A 404 -11.64 21.90 -0.12
C HIS A 404 -11.67 21.77 -1.65
N ILE A 405 -10.50 21.69 -2.29
CA ILE A 405 -10.31 21.50 -3.73
C ILE A 405 -10.41 20.01 -4.09
N THR A 406 -10.06 19.11 -3.17
CA THR A 406 -10.25 17.68 -3.40
C THR A 406 -11.75 17.36 -3.54
N PRO A 407 -12.19 16.76 -4.66
CA PRO A 407 -13.58 16.34 -4.82
C PRO A 407 -13.96 15.30 -3.77
N LYS A 408 -15.20 15.37 -3.27
CA LYS A 408 -15.78 14.24 -2.52
C LYS A 408 -15.74 12.98 -3.41
N PRO A 409 -15.30 11.83 -2.88
CA PRO A 409 -15.52 10.54 -3.55
C PRO A 409 -17.02 10.36 -3.82
N GLY A 410 -17.40 10.06 -5.07
CA GLY A 410 -18.80 9.82 -5.46
C GLY A 410 -19.54 10.97 -6.18
N MET A 411 -18.83 12.02 -6.65
CA MET A 411 -19.38 13.05 -7.55
C MET A 411 -18.88 12.93 -9.01
N VAL A 412 -18.39 11.75 -9.42
CA VAL A 412 -18.07 11.45 -10.82
C VAL A 412 -19.12 10.51 -11.38
#